data_AF-A0A644X5B5-F1
#
_entry.id   AF-A0A644X5B5-F1
#
_cell.length_a   1.000
_cell.length_b   1.000
_cell.length_c   1.000
_cell.angle_alpha   90.00
_cell.angle_beta   90.00
_cell.angle_gamma   90.00
#
_symmetry.space_group_name_H-M   'P 1'
#
loop_
_entity.id
_entity.type
_entity.pdbx_description
1 polymer ?
#
loop_
_entity_poly.entity_id
_entity_poly.type
_entity_poly.pdbx_seq_one_letter_code
_entity_poly.pdbx_strand_id
1 'polypeptide(L)'
;MAGKNKTRVMIAREYIKENIGRQKRYEILEHLETKCSLKMTTLETLYKEVKSEDELEKRNKAREKKKQEEREIKFRGKKRHFFYFNDTKLYKDIKK
;
A
#
# COMPACT_ATOMS: atom_id res chain seq x y z
N MET A 1 -35.94 -12.47 6.10
CA MET A 1 -35.34 -12.41 4.75
C MET A 1 -34.04 -11.58 4.64
N ALA A 2 -33.58 -10.88 5.69
CA ALA A 2 -32.40 -10.00 5.62
C ALA A 2 -31.03 -10.71 5.50
N GLY A 3 -30.92 -11.99 5.90
CA GLY A 3 -29.63 -12.72 5.91
C GLY A 3 -29.09 -13.05 4.52
N LYS A 4 -29.95 -13.44 3.56
CA LYS A 4 -29.54 -13.87 2.22
C LYS A 4 -28.87 -12.74 1.40
N ASN A 5 -29.33 -11.50 1.58
CA ASN A 5 -28.74 -10.34 0.90
C ASN A 5 -27.36 -9.99 1.45
N LYS A 6 -27.12 -10.15 2.76
CA LYS A 6 -25.80 -9.93 3.36
C LYS A 6 -24.77 -10.91 2.78
N THR A 7 -25.13 -12.18 2.63
CA THR A 7 -24.24 -13.20 2.04
C THR A 7 -23.92 -12.89 0.56
N ARG A 8 -24.91 -12.46 -0.23
CA ARG A 8 -24.70 -12.08 -1.64
C ARG A 8 -23.79 -10.88 -1.80
N VAL A 9 -23.96 -9.86 -0.95
CA VAL A 9 -23.09 -8.67 -0.96
C VAL A 9 -21.65 -9.05 -0.59
N MET A 10 -21.47 -9.95 0.37
CA MET A 10 -20.14 -10.43 0.76
C MET A 10 -19.45 -11.17 -0.40
N ILE A 11 -20.15 -12.10 -1.05
CA ILE A 11 -19.65 -12.83 -2.24
C ILE A 11 -19.29 -11.83 -3.36
N ALA A 12 -20.16 -10.85 -3.61
CA ALA A 12 -19.90 -9.83 -4.62
C ALA A 12 -18.65 -8.99 -4.28
N ARG A 13 -18.46 -8.60 -3.01
CA ARG A 13 -17.27 -7.86 -2.57
C ARG A 13 -15.99 -8.67 -2.74
N GLU A 14 -15.99 -9.94 -2.35
CA GLU A 14 -14.83 -10.83 -2.51
C GLU A 14 -14.47 -10.99 -3.99
N TYR A 15 -15.47 -11.25 -4.84
CA TYR A 15 -15.25 -11.39 -6.27
C TYR A 15 -14.69 -10.10 -6.91
N ILE A 16 -15.23 -8.94 -6.54
CA ILE A 16 -14.71 -7.64 -7.02
C ILE A 16 -13.24 -7.48 -6.58
N LYS A 17 -12.93 -7.78 -5.32
CA LYS A 17 -11.59 -7.64 -4.77
C LYS A 17 -10.56 -8.51 -5.50
N GLU A 18 -10.93 -9.74 -5.85
CA GLU A 18 -10.05 -10.68 -6.56
C GLU A 18 -9.81 -10.33 -8.03
N ASN A 19 -10.78 -9.67 -8.67
CA ASN A 19 -10.75 -9.38 -10.11
C ASN A 19 -10.42 -7.92 -10.44
N ILE A 20 -10.35 -7.03 -9.45
CA ILE A 20 -9.86 -5.65 -9.62
C ILE A 20 -8.44 -5.68 -10.22
N GLY A 21 -8.29 -5.02 -11.37
CA GLY A 21 -7.03 -4.96 -12.11
C GLY A 21 -6.73 -6.17 -13.01
N ARG A 22 -7.53 -7.24 -12.96
CA ARG A 22 -7.42 -8.41 -13.85
C ARG A 22 -8.43 -8.40 -14.98
N GLN A 23 -9.65 -7.93 -14.70
CA GLN A 23 -10.75 -7.86 -15.66
C GLN A 23 -11.28 -6.42 -15.80
N LYS A 24 -12.01 -6.17 -16.89
CA LYS A 24 -12.65 -4.85 -17.08
C LYS A 24 -13.87 -4.72 -16.16
N ARG A 25 -14.17 -3.50 -15.75
CA ARG A 25 -15.28 -3.19 -14.83
C ARG A 25 -16.61 -3.79 -15.30
N TYR A 26 -16.94 -3.68 -16.59
CA TYR A 26 -18.24 -4.18 -17.10
C TYR A 26 -18.35 -5.70 -16.98
N GLU A 27 -17.27 -6.44 -17.24
CA GLU A 27 -17.24 -7.92 -17.18
C GLU A 27 -17.49 -8.41 -15.76
N ILE A 28 -16.88 -7.73 -14.78
CA ILE A 28 -17.07 -8.03 -13.35
C ILE A 28 -18.52 -7.77 -12.94
N LEU A 29 -19.10 -6.65 -13.36
CA LEU A 29 -20.46 -6.27 -13.02
C LEU A 29 -21.51 -7.17 -13.67
N GLU A 30 -21.32 -7.52 -14.95
CA GLU A 30 -22.19 -8.43 -15.70
C GLU A 30 -22.18 -9.85 -15.09
N HIS A 31 -21.00 -10.34 -14.69
CA HIS A 31 -20.89 -11.61 -13.98
C HIS A 31 -21.63 -11.62 -12.64
N LEU A 32 -21.60 -10.51 -11.91
CA LEU A 32 -22.27 -10.38 -10.62
C LEU A 32 -23.77 -10.16 -10.77
N GLU A 33 -24.22 -9.48 -11.81
CA GLU A 33 -25.64 -9.32 -12.10
C GLU A 33 -26.28 -10.67 -12.39
N THR A 34 -25.64 -11.48 -13.24
CA THR A 34 -26.10 -12.83 -13.59
C THR A 34 -26.10 -13.79 -12.40
N LYS A 35 -25.11 -13.70 -11.49
CA LYS A 35 -24.99 -14.65 -10.37
C LYS A 35 -25.63 -14.21 -9.05
N CYS A 36 -25.55 -12.93 -8.68
CA CYS A 36 -25.93 -12.48 -7.35
C CYS A 36 -27.37 -11.96 -7.24
N SER A 37 -28.10 -11.82 -8.37
CA SER A 37 -29.45 -11.22 -8.40
C SER A 37 -29.53 -9.90 -7.64
N LEU A 38 -28.44 -9.13 -7.63
CA LEU A 38 -28.35 -7.80 -7.05
C LEU A 38 -28.63 -6.79 -8.14
N LYS A 39 -29.23 -5.66 -7.77
CA LYS A 39 -29.44 -4.56 -8.72
C LYS A 39 -28.08 -4.02 -9.18
N MET A 40 -27.96 -3.70 -10.47
CA MET A 40 -26.74 -3.12 -11.04
C MET A 40 -26.24 -1.90 -10.24
N THR A 41 -27.15 -1.01 -9.81
CA THR A 41 -26.81 0.15 -8.99
C THR A 41 -26.12 -0.21 -7.69
N THR A 42 -26.51 -1.31 -7.04
CA THR A 42 -25.86 -1.81 -5.83
C THR A 42 -24.47 -2.36 -6.14
N LEU A 43 -24.32 -3.10 -7.23
CA LEU A 43 -23.03 -3.65 -7.66
C LEU A 43 -22.04 -2.54 -8.03
N GLU A 44 -22.49 -1.48 -8.68
CA GLU A 44 -21.66 -0.31 -8.99
C GLU A 44 -21.16 0.40 -7.73
N THR A 45 -22.02 0.56 -6.73
CA THR A 45 -21.62 1.14 -5.44
C THR A 45 -20.58 0.27 -4.75
N LEU A 46 -20.81 -1.05 -4.69
CA LEU A 46 -19.85 -1.99 -4.12
C LEU A 46 -18.51 -1.97 -4.87
N TYR A 47 -18.53 -1.87 -6.19
CA TYR A 47 -17.31 -1.76 -6.99
C TYR A 47 -16.50 -0.51 -6.64
N LYS A 48 -17.17 0.65 -6.52
CA LYS A 48 -16.53 1.91 -6.13
C LYS A 48 -15.93 1.83 -4.72
N GLU A 49 -16.67 1.27 -3.78
CA GLU A 49 -16.20 1.06 -2.40
C GLU A 49 -14.92 0.21 -2.39
N VAL A 50 -14.96 -1.00 -2.95
CA VAL A 50 -13.81 -1.91 -2.94
C VAL A 50 -12.61 -1.32 -3.68
N LYS A 51 -12.84 -0.64 -4.82
CA LYS A 51 -11.76 0.03 -5.55
C LYS A 51 -11.10 1.13 -4.71
N SER A 52 -11.90 1.92 -4.00
CA SER A 52 -11.39 3.00 -3.14
C SER A 52 -10.55 2.46 -1.97
N GLU A 53 -10.96 1.33 -1.39
CA GLU A 53 -10.22 0.64 -0.33
C GLU A 53 -8.89 0.09 -0.84
N ASP A 54 -8.87 -0.55 -2.02
CA ASP A 54 -7.65 -1.06 -2.65
C ASP A 54 -6.65 0.06 -3.00
N GLU A 55 -7.13 1.20 -3.51
CA GLU A 55 -6.29 2.37 -3.76
C GLU A 55 -5.70 2.96 -2.46
N LEU A 56 -6.51 3.01 -1.40
CA LEU A 56 -6.05 3.47 -0.08
C LEU A 56 -4.99 2.53 0.49
N GLU A 57 -5.19 1.22 0.38
CA GLU A 57 -4.24 0.21 0.85
C GLU A 57 -2.90 0.32 0.10
N LYS A 58 -2.93 0.49 -1.22
CA LYS A 58 -1.73 0.73 -2.04
C LYS A 58 -0.98 1.99 -1.63
N ARG A 59 -1.70 3.10 -1.38
CA ARG A 59 -1.10 4.36 -0.91
C ARG A 59 -0.45 4.20 0.46
N ASN A 60 -1.08 3.49 1.38
CA ASN A 60 -0.53 3.23 2.71
C ASN A 60 0.74 2.37 2.64
N LYS A 61 0.73 1.29 1.84
CA LYS A 61 1.92 0.45 1.60
C LYS A 61 3.08 1.27 1.01
N ALA A 62 2.81 2.15 0.06
CA ALA A 62 3.83 3.03 -0.52
C ALA A 62 4.42 4.00 0.54
N ARG A 63 3.57 4.59 1.39
CA ARG A 63 4.00 5.46 2.49
C ARG A 63 4.85 4.73 3.52
N GLU A 64 4.48 3.49 3.87
CA GLU A 64 5.25 2.66 4.80
C GLU A 64 6.61 2.28 4.25
N LYS A 65 6.69 1.86 2.98
CA LYS A 65 7.96 1.59 2.30
C LYS A 65 8.87 2.82 2.32
N LYS A 66 8.35 4.00 1.97
CA LYS A 66 9.10 5.25 2.02
C LYS A 66 9.61 5.56 3.44
N LYS A 67 8.79 5.37 4.47
CA LYS A 67 9.21 5.53 5.88
C LYS A 67 10.31 4.53 6.26
N GLN A 68 10.25 3.30 5.76
CA GLN A 68 11.27 2.28 6.00
C GLN A 68 12.60 2.64 5.33
N GLU A 69 12.57 3.05 4.06
CA GLU A 69 13.73 3.55 3.34
C GLU A 69 14.37 4.76 4.04
N GLU A 70 13.57 5.72 4.51
CA GLU A 70 14.06 6.87 5.29
C GLU A 70 14.74 6.44 6.61
N ARG A 71 14.22 5.40 7.28
CA ARG A 71 14.85 4.83 8.49
C ARG A 71 16.18 4.15 8.17
N GLU A 72 16.24 3.39 7.09
CA GLU A 72 17.47 2.71 6.64
C GLU A 72 18.56 3.71 6.22
N ILE A 73 18.19 4.78 5.50
CA ILE A 73 19.09 5.88 5.15
C ILE A 73 19.62 6.57 6.41
N LYS A 74 18.75 6.89 7.38
CA LYS A 74 19.15 7.47 8.68
C LYS A 74 20.08 6.55 9.47
N PHE A 75 19.89 5.23 9.38
CA PHE A 75 20.78 4.25 10.01
C PHE A 75 22.16 4.21 9.37
N ARG A 76 22.24 4.24 8.03
CA ARG A 76 23.52 4.32 7.30
C ARG A 76 24.29 5.62 7.60
N GLY A 77 23.59 6.75 7.76
CA GLY A 77 24.20 8.03 8.13
C GLY A 77 24.81 8.09 9.54
N LYS A 78 24.54 7.11 10.40
CA LYS A 78 25.00 7.09 11.81
C LYS A 78 26.35 6.38 12.02
N LYS A 79 26.87 5.66 11.01
CA LYS A 79 28.26 5.14 11.00
C LYS A 79 29.18 6.11 10.26
N ARG A 80 29.27 7.36 10.71
CA ARG A 80 30.40 8.21 10.34
C ARG A 80 31.59 7.75 11.20
N HIS A 81 32.58 7.13 10.57
CA HIS A 81 33.90 7.02 11.18
C HIS A 81 34.42 8.44 11.34
N PHE A 82 34.42 8.97 12.57
CA PHE A 82 35.21 10.15 12.89
C PHE A 82 36.66 9.76 12.61
N PHE A 83 37.31 10.46 11.68
CA PHE A 83 38.75 10.33 11.50
C PHE A 83 39.40 10.60 12.85
N TYR A 84 40.13 9.62 13.38
CA TYR A 84 40.93 9.82 14.58
C TYR A 84 42.14 10.65 14.14
N PHE A 85 42.11 11.95 14.45
CA PHE A 85 43.23 12.84 14.16
C PHE A 85 44.34 12.53 15.17
N ASN A 86 45.40 11.87 14.72
CA ASN A 86 46.55 11.59 15.56
C ASN A 86 47.47 12.82 15.59
N ASP A 87 47.34 13.59 16.66
CA ASP A 87 48.00 14.88 16.93
C ASP A 87 49.42 14.74 17.50
N THR A 88 49.91 13.52 17.73
CA THR A 88 51.27 13.27 18.24
C THR A 88 52.40 13.85 17.36
N LYS A 89 52.10 14.24 16.12
CA LYS A 89 53.05 14.88 15.20
C LYS A 89 52.89 16.40 15.06
N LEU A 90 51.88 17.04 15.66
CA LEU A 90 51.67 18.49 15.50
C LEU A 90 52.74 19.37 16.15
N TYR A 91 53.43 18.87 17.17
CA TYR A 91 54.38 19.66 17.95
C TYR A 91 55.72 19.93 17.26
N LYS A 92 55.99 19.31 16.10
CA LYS A 92 57.28 19.46 15.43
C LYS A 92 57.45 20.75 14.63
N ASP A 93 56.36 21.45 14.32
CA ASP A 93 56.39 22.67 13.48
C ASP A 93 56.11 23.97 14.24
N ILE A 94 55.92 23.93 15.58
CA ILE A 94 55.63 25.12 16.41
C ILE A 94 56.92 25.85 16.88
N LYS A 95 58.11 25.40 16.45
CA LYS A 95 59.37 26.11 16.72
C LYS A 95 60.03 26.58 15.42
N LYS A 96 59.68 27.80 14.99
CA LYS A 96 60.58 28.70 14.31
C LYS A 96 60.24 30.15 14.65
#